data_AF-X1U7N1-F1
#
_entry.id   AF-X1U7N1-F1
#
_cell.length_a   1.000
_cell.length_b   1.000
_cell.length_c   1.000
_cell.angle_alpha   90.00
_cell.angle_beta   90.00
_cell.angle_gamma   90.00
#
_symmetry.space_group_name_H-M   'P 1'
#
loop_
_entity.id
_entity.type
_entity.pdbx_description
1 polymer ?
#
loop_
_entity_poly.entity_id
_entity_poly.type
_entity_poly.pdbx_seq_one_letter_code
_entity_poly.pdbx_strand_id
1 'polypeptide(L)'
;MLYLFAAVFGFTYGGCVPQLPVIVGEIFELKSIGAIIGVQMLGVAIGGAIGIFLGGYVFDVTQSYYFAFTVSGMCTIIALILLAFIKVPRKVRH
;
A
#
# COMPACT_ATOMS: atom_id res chain seq x y z
N MET A 1 -21.14 10.09 -5.78
CA MET A 1 -19.79 9.53 -6.03
C MET A 1 -19.01 9.27 -4.74
N LEU A 2 -18.97 10.19 -3.77
CA LEU A 2 -18.24 9.99 -2.52
C LEU A 2 -18.64 8.73 -1.73
N TYR A 3 -19.93 8.40 -1.60
CA TYR A 3 -20.37 7.19 -0.89
C TYR A 3 -19.94 5.90 -1.59
N LEU A 4 -20.01 5.85 -2.92
CA LEU A 4 -19.53 4.70 -3.69
C LEU A 4 -18.02 4.54 -3.55
N PHE A 5 -17.28 5.66 -3.65
CA PHE A 5 -15.85 5.69 -3.40
C PHE A 5 -15.51 5.22 -1.98
N ALA A 6 -16.18 5.73 -0.96
CA ALA A 6 -15.96 5.35 0.43
C ALA A 6 -16.27 3.86 0.67
N ALA A 7 -17.31 3.31 0.06
CA ALA A 7 -17.62 1.88 0.16
C ALA A 7 -16.53 1.00 -0.48
N VAL A 8 -16.09 1.34 -1.70
CA VAL A 8 -15.04 0.60 -2.41
C VAL A 8 -13.68 0.75 -1.70
N PHE A 9 -13.35 1.96 -1.27
CA PHE A 9 -12.12 2.25 -0.54
C PHE A 9 -12.11 1.52 0.82
N GLY A 10 -13.20 1.60 1.58
CA GLY A 10 -13.32 0.93 2.87
C GLY A 10 -13.20 -0.59 2.76
N PHE A 11 -13.84 -1.18 1.74
CA PHE A 11 -13.76 -2.62 1.50
C PHE A 11 -12.34 -3.07 1.12
N THR A 12 -11.69 -2.37 0.20
CA THR A 12 -10.33 -2.73 -0.26
C THR A 12 -9.28 -2.48 0.83
N TYR A 13 -9.36 -1.35 1.53
CA TYR A 13 -8.46 -1.00 2.63
C TYR A 13 -8.60 -1.97 3.82
N GLY A 14 -9.85 -2.32 4.17
CA GLY A 14 -10.14 -3.29 5.24
C GLY A 14 -9.56 -4.69 4.96
N GLY A 15 -9.46 -5.10 3.70
CA GLY A 15 -8.83 -6.37 3.32
C GLY A 15 -7.29 -6.32 3.32
N CYS A 16 -6.70 -5.18 2.95
CA CYS A 16 -5.25 -5.02 2.82
C CYS A 16 -4.52 -5.12 4.17
N VAL A 17 -5.06 -4.50 5.21
CA VAL A 17 -4.43 -4.45 6.55
C VAL A 17 -4.18 -5.85 7.16
N PRO A 18 -5.16 -6.78 7.20
CA PRO A 18 -4.95 -8.12 7.75
C PRO A 18 -4.16 -9.05 6.83
N GLN A 19 -4.12 -8.79 5.51
CA GLN A 19 -3.38 -9.62 4.57
C GLN A 19 -1.86 -9.62 4.83
N LEU A 20 -1.32 -8.47 5.26
CA LEU A 20 0.11 -8.28 5.44
C LEU A 20 0.72 -9.24 6.48
N PRO A 21 0.21 -9.34 7.73
CA PRO A 21 0.74 -10.30 8.71
C PRO A 21 0.50 -11.76 8.30
N VAL A 22 -0.58 -12.07 7.56
CA VAL A 22 -0.85 -13.42 7.05
C VAL A 22 0.22 -13.85 6.05
N ILE A 23 0.49 -13.04 5.03
CA ILE A 23 1.50 -13.34 4.01
C ILE A 23 2.90 -13.43 4.63
N VAL A 24 3.24 -12.52 5.56
CA VAL A 24 4.53 -12.56 6.25
C VAL A 24 4.66 -13.82 7.12
N GLY A 25 3.59 -14.24 7.81
CA GLY A 25 3.57 -15.47 8.60
C GLY A 25 3.64 -16.75 7.76
N GLU A 26 3.07 -16.72 6.55
CA GLU A 26 3.19 -17.82 5.60
C GLU A 26 4.61 -17.94 5.05
N ILE A 27 5.26 -16.84 4.66
CA ILE A 27 6.56 -16.88 3.97
C ILE A 27 7.73 -17.01 4.96
N PHE A 28 7.71 -16.30 6.08
CA PHE A 28 8.84 -16.20 7.00
C PHE A 28 8.63 -17.05 8.27
N GLU A 29 9.72 -17.38 8.97
CA GLU A 29 9.63 -18.01 10.29
C GLU A 29 9.23 -16.97 11.34
N LEU A 30 8.47 -17.39 12.37
CA LEU A 30 7.90 -16.53 13.41
C LEU A 30 8.93 -15.62 14.12
N LYS A 31 10.21 -15.99 14.09
CA LYS A 31 11.30 -15.31 14.80
C LYS A 31 11.64 -13.92 14.25
N SER A 32 11.31 -13.63 12.98
CA SER A 32 11.65 -12.35 12.32
C SER A 32 10.44 -11.56 11.81
N ILE A 33 9.21 -12.03 12.06
CA ILE A 33 7.97 -11.37 11.59
C ILE A 33 7.90 -9.92 12.06
N GLY A 34 8.22 -9.65 13.33
CA GLY A 34 8.18 -8.29 13.90
C GLY A 34 9.12 -7.31 13.20
N ALA A 35 10.33 -7.75 12.84
CA ALA A 35 11.29 -6.91 12.12
C ALA A 35 10.83 -6.63 10.68
N ILE A 36 10.29 -7.63 9.98
CA ILE A 36 9.79 -7.49 8.61
C ILE A 36 8.60 -6.54 8.55
N ILE A 37 7.62 -6.73 9.44
CA ILE A 37 6.47 -5.82 9.56
C ILE A 37 6.96 -4.41 9.95
N GLY A 38 7.95 -4.30 10.85
CA GLY A 38 8.53 -3.02 11.24
C GLY A 38 9.13 -2.25 10.05
N VAL A 39 9.95 -2.91 9.22
CA VAL A 39 10.52 -2.30 8.02
C VAL A 39 9.43 -1.93 7.01
N GLN A 40 8.41 -2.77 6.83
CA GLN A 40 7.27 -2.46 5.98
C GLN A 40 6.54 -1.19 6.46
N MET A 41 6.29 -1.08 7.78
CA MET A 41 5.63 0.08 8.37
C MET A 41 6.45 1.36 8.24
N LEU A 42 7.79 1.28 8.28
CA LEU A 42 8.65 2.42 7.94
C LEU A 42 8.45 2.87 6.50
N GLY A 43 8.35 1.93 5.56
CA GLY A 43 8.03 2.25 4.16
C GLY A 43 6.68 2.96 4.02
N VAL A 44 5.65 2.49 4.72
CA VAL A 44 4.32 3.13 4.76
C VAL A 44 4.41 4.53 5.37
N ALA A 45 5.15 4.71 6.46
CA ALA A 45 5.31 6.01 7.12
C ALA A 45 6.01 7.03 6.21
N ILE A 46 7.10 6.62 5.54
CA ILE A 46 7.83 7.47 4.60
C ILE A 46 6.94 7.83 3.41
N GLY A 47 6.26 6.84 2.81
CA GLY A 47 5.34 7.06 1.70
C GLY A 47 4.18 7.98 2.08
N GLY A 48 3.62 7.82 3.29
CA GLY A 48 2.57 8.68 3.82
C GLY A 48 3.05 10.12 4.01
N ALA A 49 4.23 10.33 4.61
CA ALA A 49 4.80 11.66 4.80
C ALA A 49 5.04 12.38 3.45
N ILE A 50 5.66 11.70 2.50
CA ILE A 50 5.93 12.24 1.15
C ILE A 50 4.61 12.49 0.41
N GLY A 51 3.66 11.55 0.48
CA GLY A 51 2.37 11.63 -0.21
C GLY A 51 1.51 12.78 0.31
N ILE A 52 1.46 13.00 1.63
CA ILE A 52 0.72 14.13 2.23
C ILE A 52 1.36 15.46 1.80
N PHE A 53 2.69 15.57 1.89
CA PHE A 53 3.40 16.79 1.51
C PHE A 53 3.20 17.13 0.03
N LEU A 54 3.42 16.17 -0.87
CA LEU A 54 3.23 16.37 -2.31
C LEU A 54 1.76 16.61 -2.66
N GLY A 55 0.83 15.91 -2.02
CA GLY A 55 -0.61 16.09 -2.23
C GLY A 55 -1.08 17.50 -1.86
N GLY A 56 -0.59 18.03 -0.73
CA GLY A 56 -0.84 19.41 -0.31
C GLY A 56 -0.24 20.41 -1.30
N TYR A 57 1.04 20.23 -1.64
CA TYR A 57 1.73 21.13 -2.58
C TYR A 57 1.06 21.17 -3.97
N VAL A 58 0.65 20.02 -4.51
CA VAL A 58 -0.08 19.96 -5.79
C VAL A 58 -1.40 20.70 -5.69
N PHE A 59 -2.12 20.57 -4.58
CA PHE A 59 -3.36 21.31 -4.36
C PHE A 59 -3.12 22.82 -4.26
N ASP A 60 -2.08 23.24 -3.54
CA ASP A 60 -1.75 24.67 -3.40
C ASP A 60 -1.49 25.32 -4.77
N VAL A 61 -0.77 24.64 -5.66
CA VAL A 61 -0.41 25.15 -7.00
C VAL A 61 -1.55 25.04 -8.01
N THR A 62 -2.31 23.93 -7.99
CA THR A 62 -3.32 23.65 -9.04
C THR A 62 -4.75 23.94 -8.62
N GLN A 63 -4.98 24.21 -7.33
CA GLN A 63 -6.31 24.35 -6.69
C GLN A 63 -7.22 23.14 -6.97
N SER A 64 -6.64 21.98 -7.27
CA SER A 64 -7.37 20.78 -7.68
C SER A 64 -6.64 19.51 -7.23
N TYR A 65 -7.40 18.53 -6.72
CA TYR A 65 -6.85 17.22 -6.36
C TYR A 65 -6.78 16.25 -7.54
N TYR A 66 -7.25 16.64 -8.72
CA TYR A 66 -7.30 15.74 -9.88
C TYR A 66 -5.91 15.18 -10.23
N PHE A 67 -4.89 16.03 -10.24
CA PHE A 67 -3.51 15.59 -10.50
C PHE A 67 -2.98 14.70 -9.38
N ALA A 68 -3.23 15.04 -8.11
CA ALA A 68 -2.80 14.24 -6.97
C ALA A 68 -3.41 12.82 -7.00
N PHE A 69 -4.71 12.70 -7.28
CA PHE A 69 -5.37 11.40 -7.41
C PHE A 69 -4.89 10.62 -8.64
N THR A 70 -4.64 11.30 -9.76
CA THR A 70 -4.13 10.64 -10.98
C THR A 70 -2.74 10.04 -10.74
N VAL A 71 -1.83 10.79 -10.12
CA VAL A 71 -0.49 10.31 -9.77
C VAL A 71 -0.57 9.14 -8.77
N SER A 72 -1.43 9.24 -7.75
CA SER A 72 -1.67 8.15 -6.80
C SER A 72 -2.17 6.87 -7.50
N GLY A 73 -3.09 7.01 -8.47
CA GLY A 73 -3.57 5.90 -9.30
C GLY A 73 -2.46 5.27 -10.13
N MET A 74 -1.61 6.07 -10.77
CA MET A 74 -0.46 5.58 -11.53
C MET A 74 0.55 4.82 -10.65
N CYS A 75 0.88 5.35 -9.47
CA CYS A 75 1.74 4.67 -8.52
C CYS A 75 1.16 3.32 -8.09
N THR A 76 -0.16 3.24 -7.90
CA THR A 76 -0.86 1.99 -7.54
C THR A 76 -0.78 0.96 -8.67
N ILE A 77 -0.93 1.38 -9.93
CA ILE A 77 -0.77 0.50 -11.10
C ILE A 77 0.67 0.00 -11.19
N ILE A 78 1.67 0.86 -11.00
CA ILE A 78 3.08 0.47 -10.99
C ILE A 78 3.34 -0.55 -9.89
N ALA A 79 2.83 -0.32 -8.68
CA ALA A 79 2.94 -1.26 -7.57
C ALA A 79 2.29 -2.62 -7.90
N LEU A 80 1.13 -2.62 -8.54
CA LEU A 80 0.46 -3.84 -8.99
C LEU A 80 1.30 -4.61 -10.03
N ILE A 81 1.91 -3.90 -10.98
CA ILE A 81 2.80 -4.49 -11.99
C ILE A 81 4.01 -5.11 -11.30
N LEU A 82 4.64 -4.40 -10.37
CA LEU A 82 5.78 -4.91 -9.61
C LEU A 82 5.41 -6.16 -8.81
N LEU A 83 4.25 -6.16 -8.15
CA LEU A 83 3.72 -7.33 -7.44
C LEU A 83 3.50 -8.52 -8.37
N ALA A 84 3.02 -8.31 -9.60
CA ALA A 84 2.83 -9.38 -10.57
C ALA A 84 4.14 -10.08 -10.98
N PHE A 85 5.27 -9.36 -10.94
CA PHE A 85 6.60 -9.92 -11.20
C PHE A 85 7.21 -10.63 -9.99
N ILE A 86 6.69 -10.43 -8.78
CA ILE A 86 7.18 -11.11 -7.59
C ILE A 86 6.70 -12.57 -7.63
N LYS A 87 7.66 -13.48 -7.79
CA LYS A 87 7.41 -14.91 -7.54
C LYS A 87 7.28 -15.13 -6.04
N VAL A 88 6.06 -15.45 -5.60
CA VAL A 88 5.82 -15.86 -4.21
C VAL A 88 6.67 -17.10 -3.93
N PRO A 89 7.58 -17.07 -2.93
CA PRO A 89 8.30 -18.26 -2.50
C PRO A 89 7.27 -19.25 -1.96
N ARG A 90 6.99 -20.31 -2.71
CA ARG A 90 6.07 -21.37 -2.27
C ARG A 90 6.75 -22.10 -1.12
N LYS A 91 6.27 -21.91 0.11
CA LYS A 91 6.82 -22.63 1.27
C LYS A 91 6.50 -24.12 1.10
N VAL A 92 7.56 -24.94 1.11
CA VAL A 92 7.47 -26.40 1.12
C VAL A 92 6.82 -26.79 2.45
N ARG A 93 5.62 -27.37 2.36
CA ARG A 93 4.85 -27.91 3.48
C ARG A 93 5.66 -29.09 4.07
N HIS A 94 6.28 -28.90 5.23
CA HIS A 94 6.73 -29.98 6.11
C HIS A 94 5.75 -30.11 7.27
#